data_AF-A0A392M5E2-F1
#
_entry.id   AF-A0A392M5E2-F1
#
_cell.length_a   1.000
_cell.length_b   1.000
_cell.length_c   1.000
_cell.angle_alpha   90.00
_cell.angle_beta   90.00
_cell.angle_gamma   90.00
#
_symmetry.space_group_name_H-M   'P 1'
#
loop_
_entity.id
_entity.type
_entity.pdbx_description
1 polymer ?
#
loop_
_entity_poly.entity_id
_entity_poly.type
_entity_poly.pdbx_seq_one_letter_code
_entity_poly.pdbx_strand_id
1 'polypeptide(L)'
;IFNFGTKDGKPADTLSQKHSYILQPVTGKAKYSKLLSSEVADSKQPLQTAVVNLDDVTISLSKDGYRDMMKLADNFATFNQRLKYAHFRPLVPVKADSRSWWKYAYRAVSDQMKKARIMALKLSNSSSVGWLIQKELLGRKPILSSCDTLLSGPRTI
;
A
#
# COMPACT_ATOMS: atom_id res chain seq x y z
N ILE A 1 5.94 7.73 -29.78
CA ILE A 1 5.65 9.09 -29.25
C ILE A 1 4.13 9.21 -29.20
N PHE A 2 3.55 9.40 -28.02
CA PHE A 2 2.09 9.48 -27.88
C PHE A 2 1.60 10.84 -28.37
N ASN A 3 1.03 10.89 -29.57
CA ASN A 3 0.41 12.10 -30.11
C ASN A 3 -1.08 12.06 -29.76
N PHE A 4 -1.52 12.88 -28.80
CA PHE A 4 -2.94 13.07 -28.50
C PHE A 4 -3.44 14.39 -29.11
N GLY A 5 -4.62 14.31 -29.74
CA GLY A 5 -5.34 15.47 -30.27
C GLY A 5 -5.57 15.39 -31.78
N THR A 6 -6.84 15.50 -32.19
CA THR A 6 -7.22 15.90 -33.55
C THR A 6 -7.65 17.35 -33.49
N LYS A 7 -7.07 18.17 -34.36
CA LYS A 7 -7.63 19.49 -34.69
C LYS A 7 -8.15 19.37 -36.11
N ASP A 8 -9.46 19.57 -36.26
CA ASP A 8 -10.16 19.55 -37.55
C ASP A 8 -10.02 18.22 -38.32
N GLY A 9 -9.95 17.09 -37.61
CA GLY A 9 -9.88 15.75 -38.22
C GLY A 9 -8.52 15.36 -38.78
N LYS A 10 -7.47 16.19 -38.62
CA LYS A 10 -6.07 15.81 -38.87
C LYS A 10 -5.31 15.63 -37.54
N PRO A 11 -4.34 14.69 -37.48
CA PRO A 11 -3.48 14.55 -36.31
C PRO A 11 -2.80 15.90 -36.03
N ALA A 12 -2.88 16.36 -34.78
CA ALA A 12 -2.37 17.66 -34.36
C ALA A 12 -0.83 17.69 -34.43
N ASP A 13 -0.27 17.93 -35.61
CA ASP A 13 1.18 17.90 -35.86
C ASP A 13 1.96 19.06 -35.19
N THR A 14 1.27 19.99 -34.51
CA THR A 14 1.90 21.23 -34.02
C THR A 14 1.97 21.38 -32.51
N LEU A 15 1.70 20.34 -31.73
CA LEU A 15 1.88 20.37 -30.29
C LEU A 15 2.76 19.22 -29.85
N SER A 16 4.01 19.19 -30.33
CA SER A 16 5.07 18.43 -29.66
C SER A 16 5.42 19.11 -28.33
N GLN A 17 4.45 19.21 -27.42
CA GLN A 17 4.77 19.57 -26.05
C GLN A 17 5.67 18.47 -25.51
N LYS A 18 6.87 18.86 -25.11
CA LYS A 18 7.86 17.97 -24.51
C LYS A 18 7.33 17.56 -23.13
N HIS A 19 6.61 16.45 -23.07
CA HIS A 19 6.12 15.88 -21.82
C HIS A 19 7.25 15.16 -21.09
N SER A 20 7.35 15.38 -19.78
CA SER A 20 8.21 14.58 -18.91
C SER A 20 7.42 13.35 -18.46
N TYR A 21 7.84 12.17 -18.91
CA TYR A 21 7.20 10.92 -18.55
C TYR A 21 7.79 10.38 -17.24
N ILE A 22 6.91 10.05 -16.30
CA ILE A 22 7.30 9.36 -15.06
C ILE A 22 7.56 7.88 -15.36
N LEU A 23 6.74 7.29 -16.22
CA LEU A 23 6.85 5.93 -16.71
C LEU A 23 7.17 5.98 -18.20
N GLN A 24 8.27 5.36 -18.60
CA GLN A 24 8.59 5.17 -20.01
C GLN A 24 7.59 4.19 -20.65
N PRO A 25 7.40 4.19 -21.97
CA PRO A 25 6.50 3.22 -22.61
C PRO A 25 6.85 1.78 -22.21
N VAL A 26 5.88 1.07 -21.64
CA VAL A 26 6.04 -0.32 -21.18
C VAL A 26 5.22 -1.24 -22.07
N THR A 27 5.81 -2.37 -22.45
CA THR A 27 5.12 -3.47 -23.15
C THR A 27 4.89 -4.62 -22.17
N GLY A 28 3.90 -5.46 -22.42
CA GLY A 28 3.63 -6.62 -21.57
C GLY A 28 2.44 -7.44 -22.03
N LYS A 29 2.18 -8.52 -21.31
CA LYS A 29 1.05 -9.43 -21.53
C LYS A 29 0.16 -9.45 -20.29
N ALA A 30 -1.15 -9.29 -20.47
CA ALA A 30 -2.12 -9.40 -19.40
C ALA A 30 -3.10 -10.56 -19.68
N LYS A 31 -3.42 -11.33 -18.64
CA LYS A 31 -4.45 -12.38 -18.65
C LYS A 31 -5.48 -12.05 -17.59
N TYR A 32 -6.75 -11.99 -17.99
CA TYR A 32 -7.88 -11.80 -17.09
C TYR A 32 -8.79 -13.04 -17.13
N SER A 33 -9.20 -13.51 -15.96
CA SER A 33 -10.22 -14.56 -15.81
C SER A 33 -11.28 -14.10 -14.81
N LYS A 34 -12.53 -14.48 -15.09
CA LYS A 34 -13.68 -14.22 -14.23
C LYS A 34 -14.47 -15.52 -14.10
N LEU A 35 -14.73 -15.95 -12.89
CA LEU A 35 -15.59 -17.09 -12.60
C LEU A 35 -17.06 -16.67 -12.76
N LEU A 36 -17.85 -17.52 -13.41
CA LEU A 36 -19.30 -17.34 -13.54
C LEU A 36 -19.97 -17.79 -12.25
N SER A 37 -21.03 -17.08 -11.83
CA SER A 37 -21.75 -17.34 -10.57
C SER A 37 -22.26 -18.78 -10.41
N SER A 38 -22.41 -19.55 -11.49
CA SER A 38 -22.81 -20.96 -11.46
C SER A 38 -21.72 -21.92 -10.95
N GLU A 39 -20.45 -21.51 -10.97
CA GLU A 39 -19.30 -22.32 -10.54
C GLU A 39 -18.82 -21.97 -9.11
N VAL A 40 -19.49 -21.03 -8.45
CA VAL A 40 -19.07 -20.42 -7.17
C VAL A 40 -19.40 -21.30 -5.97
N ALA A 41 -20.31 -22.27 -6.10
CA ALA A 41 -20.85 -23.01 -4.96
C ALA A 41 -19.81 -23.83 -4.16
N ASP A 42 -18.65 -24.17 -4.75
CA ASP A 42 -17.66 -25.04 -4.10
C ASP A 42 -16.19 -24.59 -4.26
N SER A 43 -15.97 -23.44 -4.88
CA SER A 43 -14.63 -23.00 -5.26
C SER A 43 -14.05 -22.00 -4.27
N LYS A 44 -12.94 -22.34 -3.61
CA LYS A 44 -12.11 -21.40 -2.83
C LYS A 44 -11.34 -20.39 -3.70
N GLN A 45 -11.62 -20.33 -5.01
CA GLN A 45 -10.89 -19.49 -5.96
C GLN A 45 -11.48 -18.06 -6.05
N PRO A 46 -10.65 -17.05 -6.34
CA PRO A 46 -11.10 -15.68 -6.50
C PRO A 46 -12.03 -15.50 -7.71
N LEU A 47 -13.13 -14.77 -7.52
CA LEU A 47 -14.15 -14.48 -8.56
C LEU A 47 -13.57 -13.80 -9.80
N GLN A 48 -12.51 -13.01 -9.63
CA GLN A 48 -11.81 -12.30 -10.68
C GLN A 48 -10.31 -12.40 -10.43
N THR A 49 -9.57 -12.83 -11.44
CA THR A 49 -8.10 -12.87 -11.40
C THR A 49 -7.57 -12.09 -12.59
N ALA A 50 -6.64 -11.18 -12.33
CA ALA A 50 -5.87 -10.49 -13.35
C ALA A 50 -4.38 -10.76 -13.09
N VAL A 51 -3.69 -11.26 -14.11
CA VAL A 51 -2.24 -11.47 -14.10
C VAL A 51 -1.65 -10.56 -15.16
N VAL A 52 -0.70 -9.71 -14.80
CA VAL A 52 -0.05 -8.79 -15.72
C VAL A 52 1.46 -9.01 -15.64
N ASN A 53 2.05 -9.41 -16.76
CA ASN A 53 3.48 -9.59 -16.94
C ASN A 53 3.97 -8.43 -17.78
N LEU A 54 4.68 -7.49 -17.16
CA LEU A 54 5.29 -6.36 -17.84
C LEU A 54 6.73 -6.72 -18.23
N ASP A 55 7.18 -6.18 -19.36
CA ASP A 55 8.58 -6.19 -19.78
C ASP A 55 9.37 -5.16 -18.95
N ASP A 56 10.51 -4.66 -19.43
CA ASP A 56 11.33 -3.71 -18.67
C ASP A 56 10.52 -2.46 -18.24
N VAL A 57 10.53 -2.20 -16.93
CA VAL A 57 9.77 -1.10 -16.30
C VAL A 57 10.75 -0.10 -15.72
N THR A 58 11.00 0.97 -16.47
CA THR A 58 11.81 2.09 -15.98
C THR A 58 10.92 3.25 -15.52
N ILE A 59 11.11 3.63 -14.25
CA ILE A 59 10.46 4.79 -13.62
C ILE A 59 11.53 5.86 -13.42
N SER A 60 11.34 7.02 -14.04
CA SER A 60 12.28 8.14 -13.97
C SER A 60 11.55 9.41 -13.51
N LEU A 61 11.95 9.97 -12.37
CA LEU A 61 11.40 11.22 -11.86
C LEU A 61 12.48 12.31 -11.87
N SER A 62 12.10 13.47 -12.41
CA SER A 62 12.82 14.71 -12.13
C SER A 62 12.59 15.15 -10.68
N LYS A 63 13.39 16.10 -10.19
CA LYS A 63 13.23 16.65 -8.83
C LYS A 63 11.83 17.22 -8.59
N ASP A 64 11.28 17.93 -9.57
CA ASP A 64 9.92 18.47 -9.49
C ASP A 64 8.87 17.38 -9.61
N GLY A 65 9.09 16.40 -10.50
CA GLY A 65 8.24 15.22 -10.62
C GLY A 65 8.14 14.42 -9.31
N TYR A 66 9.22 14.32 -8.54
CA TYR A 66 9.20 13.71 -7.21
C TYR A 66 8.32 14.48 -6.22
N ARG A 67 8.43 15.81 -6.20
CA ARG A 67 7.57 16.66 -5.34
C ARG A 67 6.10 16.51 -5.72
N ASP A 68 5.80 16.45 -7.00
CA ASP A 68 4.44 16.28 -7.48
C ASP A 68 3.90 14.87 -7.20
N MET A 69 4.75 13.84 -7.28
CA MET A 69 4.39 12.47 -6.87
C MET A 69 4.05 12.39 -5.38
N MET A 70 4.81 13.08 -4.53
CA MET A 70 4.52 13.13 -3.09
C MET A 70 3.18 13.84 -2.81
N LYS A 71 2.92 14.98 -3.46
CA LYS A 71 1.61 15.64 -3.38
C LYS A 71 0.49 14.76 -3.90
N LEU A 72 0.74 14.00 -4.98
CA LEU A 72 -0.24 13.06 -5.52
C LEU A 72 -0.55 11.95 -4.51
N ALA A 73 0.45 11.42 -3.80
CA ALA A 73 0.25 10.44 -2.75
C ALA A 73 -0.63 11.00 -1.61
N ASP A 74 -0.37 12.22 -1.15
CA ASP A 74 -1.19 12.90 -0.14
C ASP A 74 -2.64 13.14 -0.62
N ASN A 75 -2.79 13.54 -1.87
CA ASN A 75 -4.09 13.71 -2.51
C ASN A 75 -4.84 12.38 -2.61
N PHE A 76 -4.15 11.30 -2.95
CA PHE A 76 -4.74 9.97 -3.04
C PHE A 76 -5.19 9.46 -1.67
N ALA A 77 -4.40 9.68 -0.62
CA ALA A 77 -4.78 9.38 0.76
C ALA A 77 -6.04 10.15 1.17
N THR A 78 -6.07 11.46 0.87
CA THR A 78 -7.22 12.33 1.14
C THR A 78 -8.46 11.90 0.34
N PHE A 79 -8.28 11.51 -0.92
CA PHE A 79 -9.34 11.00 -1.78
C PHE A 79 -9.94 9.70 -1.24
N ASN A 80 -9.10 8.73 -0.86
CA ASN A 80 -9.55 7.48 -0.25
C ASN A 80 -10.32 7.71 1.05
N GLN A 81 -9.90 8.69 1.86
CA GLN A 81 -10.64 9.10 3.04
C GLN A 81 -12.02 9.67 2.68
N ARG A 82 -12.10 10.52 1.64
CA ARG A 82 -13.36 11.06 1.15
C ARG A 82 -14.29 9.97 0.63
N LEU A 83 -13.77 8.98 -0.11
CA LEU A 83 -14.53 7.83 -0.58
C LEU A 83 -15.09 7.02 0.60
N LYS A 84 -14.25 6.71 1.59
CA LYS A 84 -14.64 5.94 2.78
C LYS A 84 -15.81 6.57 3.52
N TYR A 85 -15.83 7.90 3.64
CA TYR A 85 -16.91 8.62 4.34
C TYR A 85 -17.92 9.26 3.38
N ALA A 86 -17.91 8.91 2.09
CA ALA A 86 -18.78 9.54 1.08
C ALA A 86 -20.27 9.41 1.42
N HIS A 87 -20.66 8.28 2.02
CA HIS A 87 -22.03 8.00 2.47
C HIS A 87 -22.53 8.92 3.60
N PHE A 88 -21.62 9.58 4.33
CA PHE A 88 -21.99 10.59 5.35
C PHE A 88 -22.00 12.01 4.82
N ARG A 89 -21.60 12.23 3.55
CA ARG A 89 -21.46 13.56 2.99
C ARG A 89 -22.84 14.18 2.75
N PRO A 90 -23.13 15.37 3.28
CA PRO A 90 -24.37 16.08 2.99
C PRO A 90 -24.47 16.42 1.49
N LEU A 91 -25.67 16.29 0.92
CA LEU A 91 -25.96 16.69 -0.47
C LEU A 91 -26.12 18.22 -0.62
N VAL A 92 -26.16 18.94 0.50
CA VAL A 92 -26.39 20.39 0.55
C VAL A 92 -25.06 21.15 0.61
N PRO A 93 -24.97 22.36 0.02
CA PRO A 93 -23.77 23.18 0.14
C PRO A 93 -23.55 23.63 1.58
N VAL A 94 -22.28 23.89 1.94
CA VAL A 94 -21.88 24.28 3.30
C VAL A 94 -22.65 25.49 3.83
N LYS A 95 -22.95 26.46 2.95
CA LYS A 95 -23.68 27.68 3.30
C LYS A 95 -25.16 27.43 3.63
N ALA A 96 -25.76 26.37 3.11
CA ALA A 96 -27.18 26.07 3.33
C ALA A 96 -27.40 25.36 4.68
N ASP A 97 -26.53 24.42 5.05
CA ASP A 97 -26.58 23.75 6.35
C ASP A 97 -25.18 23.40 6.84
N SER A 98 -24.55 24.34 7.53
CA SER A 98 -23.21 24.17 8.11
C SER A 98 -23.17 23.09 9.20
N ARG A 99 -24.29 22.84 9.90
CA ARG A 99 -24.36 21.88 11.00
C ARG A 99 -24.22 20.44 10.51
N SER A 100 -24.86 20.11 9.39
CA SER A 100 -24.68 18.80 8.75
C SER A 100 -23.24 18.55 8.31
N TRP A 101 -22.53 19.58 7.86
CA TRP A 101 -21.10 19.48 7.50
C TRP A 101 -20.21 19.27 8.72
N TRP A 102 -20.48 19.93 9.84
CA TRP A 102 -19.78 19.67 11.10
C TRP A 102 -20.01 18.25 11.62
N LYS A 103 -21.25 17.73 11.51
CA LYS A 103 -21.57 16.35 11.87
C LYS A 103 -20.81 15.34 11.00
N TYR A 104 -20.69 15.61 9.71
CA TYR A 104 -19.86 14.84 8.80
C TYR A 104 -18.39 14.84 9.22
N ALA A 105 -17.81 16.03 9.45
CA ALA A 105 -16.41 16.18 9.87
C ALA A 105 -16.12 15.44 11.18
N TYR A 106 -16.99 15.61 12.19
CA TYR A 106 -16.88 14.91 13.47
C TYR A 106 -16.87 13.38 13.32
N ARG A 107 -17.80 12.85 12.50
CA ARG A 107 -17.88 11.40 12.25
C ARG A 107 -16.62 10.86 11.58
N ALA A 108 -16.08 11.58 10.59
CA ALA A 108 -14.87 11.18 9.89
C ALA A 108 -13.66 11.14 10.84
N VAL A 109 -13.46 12.18 11.66
CA VAL A 109 -12.32 12.27 12.59
C VAL A 109 -12.44 11.27 13.74
N SER A 110 -13.63 11.13 14.34
CA SER A 110 -13.84 10.21 15.45
C SER A 110 -13.57 8.75 15.05
N ASP A 111 -13.99 8.33 13.85
CA ASP A 111 -13.69 6.99 13.34
C ASP A 111 -12.19 6.76 13.11
N GLN A 112 -11.46 7.78 12.62
CA GLN A 112 -10.01 7.69 12.47
C GLN A 112 -9.30 7.55 13.82
N MET A 113 -9.67 8.37 14.81
CA MET A 113 -9.06 8.30 16.16
C MET A 113 -9.32 6.95 16.83
N LYS A 114 -10.53 6.40 16.70
CA LYS A 114 -10.86 5.06 17.23
C LYS A 114 -9.99 3.98 16.59
N LYS A 115 -9.82 4.01 15.26
CA LYS A 115 -8.98 3.06 14.53
C LYS A 115 -7.51 3.17 14.92
N ALA A 116 -6.99 4.39 15.04
CA ALA A 116 -5.62 4.63 15.49
C ALA A 116 -5.39 4.10 16.91
N ARG A 117 -6.33 4.35 17.84
CA ARG A 117 -6.27 3.81 19.21
C ARG A 117 -6.27 2.29 19.24
N ILE A 118 -7.16 1.65 18.47
CA ILE A 118 -7.21 0.18 18.38
C ILE A 118 -5.93 -0.37 17.78
N MET A 119 -5.37 0.27 16.75
CA MET A 119 -4.10 -0.13 16.14
C MET A 119 -2.94 0.02 17.13
N ALA A 120 -2.86 1.13 17.87
CA ALA A 120 -1.87 1.33 18.92
C ALA A 120 -1.97 0.28 20.04
N LEU A 121 -3.18 -0.06 20.48
CA LEU A 121 -3.40 -1.11 21.46
C LEU A 121 -3.01 -2.50 20.92
N LYS A 122 -3.32 -2.80 19.65
CA LYS A 122 -2.88 -4.04 19.01
C LYS A 122 -1.36 -4.13 18.89
N LEU A 123 -0.69 -3.05 18.53
CA LEU A 123 0.77 -2.98 18.46
C LEU A 123 1.40 -3.08 19.85
N SER A 124 0.81 -2.43 20.86
CA SER A 124 1.22 -2.58 22.27
C SER A 124 1.08 -4.04 22.71
N ASN A 125 -0.07 -4.68 22.47
CA ASN A 125 -0.28 -6.07 22.86
C ASN A 125 0.61 -7.04 22.07
N SER A 126 0.83 -6.79 20.77
CA SER A 126 1.72 -7.58 19.90
C SER A 126 3.20 -7.43 20.30
N SER A 127 3.62 -6.23 20.70
CA SER A 127 4.96 -5.98 21.21
C SER A 127 5.14 -6.52 22.64
N SER A 128 4.11 -6.48 23.48
CA SER A 128 4.12 -7.12 24.80
C SER A 128 4.20 -8.65 24.70
N VAL A 129 3.51 -9.31 23.76
CA VAL A 129 3.72 -10.76 23.53
C VAL A 129 5.09 -11.05 22.93
N GLY A 130 5.63 -10.20 22.05
CA GLY A 130 7.01 -10.31 21.56
C GLY A 130 8.05 -10.17 22.68
N TRP A 131 7.88 -9.20 23.57
CA TRP A 131 8.71 -9.00 24.77
C TRP A 131 8.55 -10.15 25.79
N LEU A 132 7.35 -10.69 25.97
CA LEU A 132 7.10 -11.84 26.84
C LEU A 132 7.75 -13.12 26.28
N ILE A 133 7.65 -13.37 24.98
CA ILE A 133 8.32 -14.50 24.32
C ILE A 133 9.84 -14.36 24.41
N GLN A 134 10.38 -13.16 24.19
CA GLN A 134 11.82 -12.88 24.32
C GLN A 134 12.32 -13.06 25.78
N LYS A 135 11.52 -12.65 26.77
CA LYS A 135 11.83 -12.77 28.20
C LYS A 135 11.75 -14.23 28.69
N GLU A 136 10.81 -15.02 28.16
CA GLU A 136 10.68 -16.46 28.41
C GLU A 136 11.86 -17.25 27.80
N LEU A 137 12.31 -16.87 26.59
CA LEU A 137 13.47 -17.46 25.91
C LEU A 137 14.82 -17.11 26.58
N LEU A 138 14.95 -15.90 27.14
CA LEU A 138 16.14 -15.49 27.91
C LEU A 138 16.11 -15.96 29.38
N GLY A 139 14.94 -16.39 29.88
CA GLY A 139 14.74 -16.92 31.24
C GLY A 139 15.06 -18.41 31.39
N ARG A 140 15.05 -19.20 30.29
CA ARG A 140 15.52 -20.58 30.29
C ARG A 140 17.01 -20.62 29.94
N LYS A 141 17.87 -20.46 30.95
CA LYS A 141 19.29 -20.84 30.82
C LYS A 141 19.36 -22.35 30.49
N PRO A 142 20.05 -22.76 29.41
CA PRO A 142 20.39 -24.17 29.23
C PRO A 142 21.43 -24.56 30.29
N ILE A 143 21.17 -25.66 30.99
CA ILE A 143 22.18 -26.37 31.78
C ILE A 143 23.09 -27.05 30.75
N LEU A 144 24.17 -26.37 30.35
CA LEU A 144 25.28 -27.00 29.65
C LEU A 144 26.11 -27.76 30.70
N SER A 145 25.88 -29.06 30.76
CA SER A 145 26.75 -30.03 31.41
C SER A 145 28.11 -30.02 30.71
N SER A 146 29.14 -29.87 31.52
CA SER A 146 30.56 -29.92 31.16
C SER A 146 30.92 -31.21 30.40
N CYS A 147 31.68 -31.06 29.32
CA CYS A 147 32.48 -32.12 28.71
C CYS A 147 33.80 -31.48 28.25
N ASP A 148 34.71 -31.25 29.19
CA ASP A 148 36.15 -31.31 28.89
C ASP A 148 36.55 -32.77 29.13
N THR A 149 37.18 -33.49 28.21
CA THR A 149 38.62 -33.45 27.96
C THR A 149 38.91 -34.55 26.93
N LEU A 150 39.77 -34.31 25.94
CA LEU A 150 40.80 -35.26 25.47
C LEU A 150 41.50 -34.69 24.23
N LEU A 151 42.70 -34.13 24.42
CA LEU A 151 43.84 -34.34 23.53
C LEU A 151 45.10 -33.80 24.21
N SER A 152 45.75 -34.70 24.96
CA SER A 152 47.15 -34.64 25.35
C SER A 152 48.01 -35.27 24.24
N GLY A 153 49.09 -34.60 23.83
CA GLY A 153 50.16 -35.20 23.03
C GLY A 153 51.31 -34.21 22.79
N PRO A 154 52.59 -34.65 22.76
CA PRO A 154 53.64 -34.02 23.55
C PRO A 154 54.66 -33.17 22.77
N ARG A 155 55.40 -32.35 23.52
CA ARG A 155 56.64 -31.66 23.12
C ARG A 155 57.78 -32.65 22.92
N THR A 156 58.64 -32.39 21.93
CA THR A 156 60.08 -32.64 22.05
C THR A 156 60.90 -31.72 21.13
N ILE A 157 61.89 -31.09 21.79
CA ILE A 157 63.16 -30.43 21.37
C ILE A 157 63.07 -29.26 20.41
#